data_AF-A0A2N9AHQ9-F1
#
_entry.id   AF-A0A2N9AHQ9-F1
#
_cell.length_a   1.000
_cell.length_b   1.000
_cell.length_c   1.000
_cell.angle_alpha   90.00
_cell.angle_beta   90.00
_cell.angle_gamma   90.00
#
_symmetry.space_group_name_H-M   'P 1'
#
loop_
_entity.id
_entity.type
_entity.pdbx_description
1 polymer ?
#
loop_
_entity_poly.entity_id
_entity_poly.type
_entity_poly.pdbx_seq_one_letter_code
_entity_poly.pdbx_strand_id
1 'polypeptide(L)' 'MRKAFTFAAAFALAAAAFTITMLTAPPVTEARPVSSIDTYSLTVNAAPQEDAAFDAN' A
#
# COMPACT_ATOMS: atom_id res chain seq x y z
N MET A 1 -2.68 -21.27 -29.93
CA MET A 1 -2.95 -19.84 -30.18
C MET A 1 -4.24 -19.34 -29.50
N ARG A 2 -5.43 -19.97 -29.69
CA ARG A 2 -6.68 -19.54 -29.00
C ARG A 2 -6.58 -19.43 -27.47
N LYS A 3 -5.88 -20.36 -26.80
CA LYS A 3 -5.68 -20.33 -25.34
C LYS A 3 -4.89 -19.10 -24.87
N ALA A 4 -3.86 -18.69 -25.62
CA ALA A 4 -3.07 -17.52 -25.28
C ALA A 4 -3.90 -16.23 -25.38
N PHE A 5 -4.75 -16.13 -26.42
CA PHE A 5 -5.68 -15.01 -26.56
C PHE A 5 -6.70 -14.93 -25.43
N THR A 6 -7.25 -16.08 -24.99
CA THR A 6 -8.19 -16.09 -23.86
C THR A 6 -7.50 -15.69 -22.55
N PHE A 7 -6.25 -16.10 -22.33
CA PHE A 7 -5.48 -15.66 -21.16
C PHE A 7 -5.17 -14.16 -21.20
N ALA A 8 -4.76 -13.64 -22.36
CA ALA A 8 -4.49 -12.21 -22.53
C ALA A 8 -5.77 -11.37 -22.31
N ALA A 9 -6.91 -11.82 -22.83
CA ALA A 9 -8.19 -11.15 -22.63
C ALA A 9 -8.62 -11.16 -21.15
N ALA A 10 -8.49 -12.31 -20.47
CA ALA A 10 -8.81 -12.42 -19.05
C ALA A 10 -7.91 -11.52 -18.18
N PHE A 11 -6.62 -11.47 -18.51
CA PHE A 11 -5.66 -10.60 -17.82
C PHE A 11 -5.99 -9.12 -18.01
N ALA A 12 -6.28 -8.69 -19.24
CA ALA A 12 -6.66 -7.31 -19.52
C ALA A 12 -7.94 -6.91 -18.77
N LEU A 13 -8.93 -7.81 -18.70
CA LEU A 13 -10.17 -7.60 -17.94
C LEU A 13 -9.89 -7.43 -16.45
N ALA A 14 -9.05 -8.30 -15.87
CA ALA A 14 -8.68 -8.23 -14.46
C ALA A 14 -7.92 -6.93 -14.13
N ALA A 15 -6.99 -6.51 -14.98
CA ALA A 15 -6.22 -5.28 -14.81
C ALA A 15 -7.12 -4.03 -14.88
N ALA A 16 -8.06 -4.00 -15.83
CA ALA A 16 -9.03 -2.91 -15.96
C ALA A 16 -9.93 -2.82 -14.72
N ALA A 17 -10.48 -3.96 -14.27
CA ALA A 17 -11.31 -4.01 -13.07
C ALA A 17 -10.55 -3.51 -11.84
N PHE A 18 -9.33 -3.98 -11.61
CA PHE A 18 -8.47 -3.52 -10.51
C PHE A 18 -8.23 -2.01 -10.56
N THR A 19 -7.87 -1.49 -11.73
CA THR A 19 -7.58 -0.05 -11.90
C THR A 19 -8.81 0.81 -11.62
N ILE A 20 -9.97 0.39 -12.12
CA ILE A 20 -11.24 1.09 -11.86
C ILE A 20 -11.57 1.07 -10.37
N THR A 21 -11.45 -0.09 -9.71
CA THR A 21 -11.70 -0.20 -8.27
C THR A 21 -10.76 0.71 -7.48
N MET A 22 -9.46 0.71 -7.78
CA MET A 22 -8.50 1.59 -7.09
C MET A 22 -8.78 3.07 -7.31
N LEU A 23 -9.27 3.46 -8.50
CA LEU A 23 -9.60 4.86 -8.79
C LEU A 23 -10.89 5.33 -8.12
N THR A 24 -11.90 4.46 -8.03
CA THR A 24 -13.26 4.84 -7.63
C THR A 24 -13.59 4.51 -6.17
N ALA A 25 -13.05 3.41 -5.68
CA ALA A 25 -13.26 2.90 -4.33
C ALA A 25 -11.96 2.21 -3.88
N PRO A 26 -10.87 2.97 -3.71
CA PRO A 26 -9.63 2.40 -3.20
C PRO A 26 -9.97 1.68 -1.89
N PRO A 27 -9.48 0.45 -1.69
CA PRO A 27 -9.64 -0.22 -0.41
C PRO A 27 -8.89 0.62 0.62
N VAL A 28 -9.64 1.45 1.32
CA VAL A 28 -9.21 2.02 2.59
C VAL A 28 -9.18 0.83 3.55
N THR A 29 -8.04 0.15 3.59
CA THR A 29 -7.65 -0.52 4.83
C THR A 29 -7.54 0.60 5.85
N GLU A 30 -8.67 0.89 6.51
CA GLU A 30 -8.68 1.73 7.68
C GLU A 30 -7.67 1.10 8.63
N ALA A 31 -6.48 1.69 8.69
CA ALA A 31 -5.57 1.45 9.79
C ALA A 31 -6.35 1.97 10.99
N ARG A 32 -7.11 1.08 11.63
CA ARG A 32 -7.90 1.42 12.81
C ARG A 32 -6.92 2.14 13.73
N PRO A 33 -7.11 3.45 13.98
CA PRO A 33 -6.22 4.13 14.90
C PRO A 33 -6.40 3.38 16.21
N VAL A 34 -5.33 2.73 16.68
CA VAL A 34 -5.36 2.11 18.00
C VAL A 34 -5.61 3.28 18.93
N SER A 35 -6.79 3.30 19.55
CA SER A 35 -7.29 4.43 20.32
C SER A 35 -6.60 4.50 21.68
N SER A 36 -5.28 4.63 21.69
CA SER A 36 -4.43 4.78 22.88
C SER A 36 -2.93 4.71 22.54
N ILE A 37 -2.50 5.06 21.32
CA ILE A 37 -1.05 5.12 21.05
C ILE A 37 -0.48 6.28 21.87
N ASP A 38 0.30 5.96 22.90
CA ASP A 38 1.06 6.93 23.68
C ASP A 38 2.23 7.44 22.82
N THR A 39 1.93 8.45 22.01
CA THR A 39 2.89 9.11 21.12
C THR A 39 4.02 9.79 21.89
N TYR A 40 3.80 10.16 23.16
CA TYR A 40 4.84 10.73 24.01
C TYR A 40 5.89 9.66 24.36
N SER A 41 5.45 8.47 24.78
CA SER A 41 6.36 7.33 25.01
C SER A 41 7.14 6.94 23.74
N LEU A 42 6.49 6.98 22.58
CA LEU A 42 7.14 6.67 21.30
C LEU A 42 8.17 7.72 20.92
N THR A 43 7.89 9.00 21.15
CA THR A 43 8.79 10.09 20.74
C THR A 43 9.98 10.23 21.69
N VAL A 44 9.77 10.03 22.99
CA VAL A 44 10.82 10.18 24.00
C VAL A 44 11.70 8.95 24.12
N ASN A 45 11.14 7.74 23.95
CA ASN A 45 11.92 6.49 23.98
C ASN A 45 12.37 6.03 22.60
N ALA A 46 11.95 6.68 21.51
CA ALA A 46 12.65 6.55 20.25
C ALA A 46 14.03 7.17 20.45
N ALA A 47 15.01 6.31 20.74
CA ALA A 47 16.40 6.69 20.53
C ALA A 47 16.47 7.25 19.10
N PRO A 48 16.93 8.51 18.91
CA PRO A 48 17.18 8.98 17.55
C PRO A 48 18.09 7.94 16.91
N GLN A 49 17.67 7.38 15.77
CA GLN A 49 18.59 6.62 14.94
C GLN A 49 19.61 7.62 14.41
N GLU A 50 20.62 7.92 15.23
CA GLU A 50 21.85 8.50 14.75
C GLU A 50 22.41 7.50 13.72
N ASP A 51 22.58 7.96 12.48
CA ASP A 51 23.18 7.27 11.34
C ASP A 51 22.34 6.34 10.45
N ALA A 52 21.04 6.59 10.29
CA ALA A 52 20.42 6.28 8.99
C ALA A 52 20.59 7.49 8.08
N ALA A 53 21.73 7.58 7.38
CA ALA A 53 21.92 8.51 6.29
C ALA A 53 20.68 8.46 5.39
N PHE A 54 19.92 9.56 5.38
CA PHE A 54 18.79 9.72 4.47
C PHE A 54 19.38 9.61 3.07
N ASP A 55 19.11 8.49 2.40
CA ASP A 55 19.56 8.25 1.03
C ASP A 55 18.90 9.28 0.12
N ALA A 56 19.62 10.36 -0.15
CA ALA A 56 19.35 11.27 -1.25
C ALA A 56 19.95 10.65 -2.53
N ASN A 57 19.27 9.64 -3.06
CA ASN A 57 19.44 9.17 -4.43
C ASN A 57 18.24 9.59 -5.28
#